data_AF-A0A6I7QTC2-F1
#
_entry.id   AF-A0A6I7QTC2-F1
#
_cell.length_a   1.000
_cell.length_b   1.000
_cell.length_c   1.000
_cell.angle_alpha   90.00
_cell.angle_beta   90.00
_cell.angle_gamma   90.00
#
_symmetry.space_group_name_H-M   'P 1'
#
loop_
_entity.id
_entity.type
_entity.pdbx_description
1 polymer ?
#
loop_
_entity_poly.entity_id
_entity_poly.type
_entity_poly.pdbx_seq_one_letter_code
_entity_poly.pdbx_strand_id
1 'polypeptide(L)'
;MSSSFDTSENLFVADDEAAPSFEDIFDEPGLDESGDFEGSGAADTSTEQFSKLDTLSEDPKPFFRNTNFYQDALTGEGEIAKRLHSTLAQFLKADNPEDRGLYRNRLIPVYWELTKSVALKAYGTLPDPKRLMLRFGVLLPTMIDKDQRLMIAQIITENRWGQPIHYVDEWVKKVASGEINVSATDETKGAGSPQASRVSRQVETARGKVDAQITLIKTHNEEMEEVEEALIRMVRDLANRETRFDSGGLKGPYSETQRSLFSDIGSELRRLSNKGRDLSRAYAELERYQDTLEDLKRQAEEAGEDLGAVDTKAAAEEMGTIRQMAKMCVGRQGNHFPLLYKQYFRGGMTSMATRENVHNILAEVEYLDPSIFQRTFKQKTTRIVPNIVLIPCYGDSGICWEPFERFNRATSRGRLAIPMYGKDLKPAVIAALGDLRWQVAKEKAAHYWMEEGLTGWYYQWFAEQKLKGDVKDQFIQDYILWLTRESEGTQKLSREVRDIFWRYIPFPQDIKDKLKNRGFVYQELYKKDQNRAMSDGY
;
A
#
# COMPACT_ATOMS: atom_id res chain seq x y z
N MET A 1 41.21 -12.61 -58.88
CA MET A 1 41.73 -14.00 -58.80
C MET A 1 42.34 -14.13 -57.42
N SER A 2 41.55 -14.62 -56.46
CA SER A 2 41.59 -15.99 -55.90
C SER A 2 42.93 -16.25 -55.19
N SER A 3 43.03 -16.86 -54.03
CA SER A 3 42.19 -17.79 -53.27
C SER A 3 42.90 -17.91 -51.88
N SER A 4 42.53 -18.67 -50.87
CA SER A 4 41.43 -19.57 -50.50
C SER A 4 41.75 -19.95 -49.04
N PHE A 5 40.67 -20.17 -48.28
CA PHE A 5 40.52 -20.96 -47.06
C PHE A 5 41.55 -22.06 -46.78
N ASP A 6 41.83 -22.26 -45.48
CA ASP A 6 42.12 -23.58 -44.95
C ASP A 6 41.47 -23.79 -43.57
N THR A 7 41.01 -25.02 -43.36
CA THR A 7 40.19 -25.58 -42.29
C THR A 7 41.05 -26.13 -41.15
N SER A 8 40.58 -26.02 -39.90
CA SER A 8 41.24 -26.65 -38.74
C SER A 8 40.32 -27.66 -38.06
N GLU A 9 40.72 -28.94 -38.09
CA GLU A 9 40.28 -29.96 -37.14
C GLU A 9 41.42 -30.97 -36.92
N ASN A 10 41.43 -31.56 -35.72
CA ASN A 10 42.19 -32.73 -35.22
C ASN A 10 43.61 -32.49 -34.65
N LEU A 11 44.04 -33.09 -33.53
CA LEU A 11 43.44 -33.84 -32.41
C LEU A 11 44.64 -34.26 -31.49
N PHE A 12 44.43 -34.23 -30.17
CA PHE A 12 45.12 -34.98 -29.06
C PHE A 12 46.64 -34.95 -28.81
N VAL A 13 46.99 -34.81 -27.51
CA VAL A 13 47.65 -35.75 -26.54
C VAL A 13 47.60 -35.00 -25.18
N ALA A 14 46.89 -35.38 -24.11
CA ALA A 14 46.86 -36.57 -23.21
C ALA A 14 47.93 -36.57 -22.09
N ASP A 15 47.52 -37.12 -20.94
CA ASP A 15 48.20 -37.43 -19.64
C ASP A 15 48.08 -36.37 -18.52
N ASP A 16 47.79 -36.70 -17.26
CA ASP A 16 47.19 -37.89 -16.63
C ASP A 16 46.73 -37.54 -15.19
N GLU A 17 45.90 -38.41 -14.63
CA GLU A 17 45.09 -38.30 -13.42
C GLU A 17 45.82 -38.05 -12.07
N ALA A 18 45.18 -37.24 -11.22
CA ALA A 18 45.18 -37.44 -9.76
C ALA A 18 43.75 -37.22 -9.23
N ALA A 19 43.18 -38.25 -8.60
CA ALA A 19 41.82 -38.23 -8.05
C ALA A 19 41.71 -37.23 -6.87
N PRO A 20 40.65 -36.40 -6.78
CA PRO A 20 40.47 -35.50 -5.65
C PRO A 20 40.02 -36.28 -4.41
N SER A 21 40.54 -35.86 -3.25
CA SER A 21 40.24 -36.43 -1.95
C SER A 21 38.90 -35.91 -1.43
N PHE A 22 38.36 -36.60 -0.44
CA PHE A 22 37.06 -36.33 0.20
C PHE A 22 37.00 -34.98 0.97
N GLU A 23 38.05 -34.16 0.89
CA GLU A 23 38.15 -32.85 1.55
C GLU A 23 37.79 -31.66 0.61
N ASP A 24 37.53 -31.89 -0.68
CA ASP A 24 37.15 -30.84 -1.65
C ASP A 24 35.63 -30.52 -1.70
N ILE A 25 34.81 -31.10 -0.80
CA ILE A 25 33.34 -30.93 -0.84
C ILE A 25 32.82 -29.84 0.12
N PHE A 26 33.64 -29.38 1.06
CA PHE A 26 33.21 -28.36 2.03
C PHE A 26 34.37 -27.45 2.45
N ASP A 27 34.76 -26.50 1.59
CA ASP A 27 35.42 -25.26 2.02
C ASP A 27 35.44 -24.23 0.87
N GLU A 28 34.52 -23.26 0.92
CA GLU A 28 34.69 -21.98 0.24
C GLU A 28 35.05 -20.91 1.27
N PRO A 29 36.17 -20.20 1.05
CA PRO A 29 36.20 -18.78 1.35
C PRO A 29 36.70 -17.97 0.15
N GLY A 30 35.89 -17.01 -0.28
CA GLY A 30 36.35 -15.83 -1.02
C GLY A 30 35.73 -15.63 -2.40
N LEU A 31 34.49 -15.14 -2.43
CA LEU A 31 33.98 -14.39 -3.57
C LEU A 31 33.44 -13.04 -3.07
N ASP A 32 34.27 -12.01 -3.28
CA ASP A 32 33.79 -10.66 -3.53
C ASP A 32 33.02 -10.63 -4.86
N GLU A 33 32.07 -9.68 -4.96
CA GLU A 33 31.07 -9.47 -6.01
C GLU A 33 29.69 -10.12 -5.77
N SER A 34 28.97 -9.62 -4.76
CA SER A 34 27.53 -9.84 -4.62
C SER A 34 26.76 -9.02 -5.67
N GLY A 35 26.33 -9.68 -6.74
CA GLY A 35 25.25 -9.22 -7.61
C GLY A 35 23.91 -9.32 -6.87
N ASP A 36 23.23 -8.18 -6.74
CA ASP A 36 21.89 -8.07 -6.17
C ASP A 36 20.89 -8.89 -6.99
N PHE A 37 20.47 -10.03 -6.44
CA PHE A 37 19.28 -10.73 -6.88
C PHE A 37 18.09 -10.10 -6.15
N GLU A 38 17.33 -9.25 -6.85
CA GLU A 38 16.10 -8.62 -6.38
C GLU A 38 15.05 -9.69 -6.01
N GLY A 39 15.00 -10.03 -4.73
CA GLY A 39 13.96 -10.84 -4.11
C GLY A 39 12.64 -10.07 -4.04
N SER A 40 11.58 -10.75 -4.49
CA SER A 40 10.18 -10.30 -4.49
C SER A 40 9.72 -9.69 -3.16
N GLY A 41 9.28 -8.42 -3.21
CA GLY A 41 8.04 -7.94 -2.59
C GLY A 41 7.84 -8.11 -1.07
N ALA A 42 8.89 -8.32 -0.28
CA ALA A 42 8.78 -8.26 1.17
C ALA A 42 8.63 -6.79 1.58
N ALA A 43 7.39 -6.37 1.86
CA ALA A 43 7.16 -5.09 2.49
C ALA A 43 7.94 -5.01 3.80
N ASP A 44 8.75 -3.97 3.92
CA ASP A 44 9.54 -3.63 5.09
C ASP A 44 8.57 -3.33 6.25
N THR A 45 8.42 -4.28 7.19
CA THR A 45 7.60 -4.12 8.40
C THR A 45 8.37 -3.43 9.52
N SER A 46 9.67 -3.14 9.33
CA SER A 46 10.54 -2.55 10.35
C SER A 46 10.30 -1.06 10.62
N THR A 47 9.59 -0.34 9.72
CA THR A 47 9.33 1.08 9.93
C THR A 47 8.09 1.29 10.79
N GLU A 48 8.29 1.75 12.03
CA GLU A 48 7.22 2.05 12.99
C GLU A 48 6.21 3.08 12.44
N GLN A 49 6.67 4.04 11.62
CA GLN A 49 5.87 5.09 10.98
C GLN A 49 6.48 5.54 9.65
N PHE A 50 5.70 6.22 8.81
CA PHE A 50 6.19 6.89 7.61
C PHE A 50 7.12 8.07 7.97
N SER A 51 8.30 8.13 7.33
CA SER A 51 9.19 9.29 7.37
C SER A 51 8.93 10.23 6.19
N LYS A 52 9.11 11.54 6.38
CA LYS A 52 8.99 12.49 5.26
C LYS A 52 10.15 12.31 4.28
N LEU A 53 9.82 12.38 3.00
CA LEU A 53 10.75 12.34 1.88
C LEU A 53 11.12 13.76 1.47
N ASP A 54 12.42 14.00 1.29
CA ASP A 54 12.95 15.26 0.77
C ASP A 54 12.97 15.28 -0.76
N THR A 55 13.20 14.13 -1.38
CA THR A 55 13.28 13.99 -2.84
C THR A 55 11.90 13.70 -3.43
N LEU A 56 11.30 14.70 -4.07
CA LEU A 56 9.93 14.61 -4.64
C LEU A 56 9.90 14.55 -6.17
N SER A 57 11.04 14.74 -6.81
CA SER A 57 11.18 14.79 -8.26
C SER A 57 12.60 14.39 -8.68
N GLU A 58 12.76 14.10 -9.95
CA GLU A 58 14.06 13.80 -10.56
C GLU A 58 14.23 14.53 -11.89
N ASP A 59 15.36 14.27 -12.55
CA ASP A 59 15.67 14.89 -13.83
C ASP A 59 14.62 14.52 -14.90
N PRO A 60 14.25 15.48 -15.78
CA PRO A 60 13.21 15.24 -16.78
C PRO A 60 13.56 14.10 -17.74
N LYS A 61 12.75 13.05 -17.71
CA LYS A 61 12.83 11.94 -18.65
C LYS A 61 12.45 12.35 -20.08
N PRO A 62 13.05 11.74 -21.12
CA PRO A 62 12.85 12.12 -22.52
C PRO A 62 11.52 11.63 -23.12
N PHE A 63 10.47 11.40 -22.32
CA PHE A 63 9.20 10.79 -22.74
C PHE A 63 8.54 11.45 -23.96
N PHE A 64 8.62 12.78 -24.05
CA PHE A 64 7.93 13.57 -25.06
C PHE A 64 8.80 13.96 -26.26
N ARG A 65 9.98 13.33 -26.42
CA ARG A 65 10.84 13.52 -27.62
C ARG A 65 10.38 12.66 -28.80
N ASN A 66 9.59 11.62 -28.56
CA ASN A 66 9.08 10.71 -29.59
C ASN A 66 7.99 11.40 -30.44
N THR A 67 8.23 11.58 -31.73
CA THR A 67 7.25 12.14 -32.69
C THR A 67 6.07 11.20 -32.95
N ASN A 68 6.25 9.90 -32.77
CA ASN A 68 5.25 8.86 -33.01
C ASN A 68 4.49 8.47 -31.73
N PHE A 69 4.62 9.22 -30.63
CA PHE A 69 4.04 8.92 -29.31
C PHE A 69 2.58 8.44 -29.39
N TYR A 70 1.73 9.21 -30.08
CA TYR A 70 0.31 8.90 -30.19
C TYR A 70 0.04 7.63 -31.00
N GLN A 71 0.81 7.39 -32.06
CA GLN A 71 0.70 6.17 -32.85
C GLN A 71 1.14 4.96 -32.04
N ASP A 72 2.25 5.06 -31.31
CA ASP A 72 2.78 3.98 -30.46
C ASP A 72 1.83 3.64 -29.31
N ALA A 73 1.13 4.63 -28.76
CA ALA A 73 0.08 4.40 -27.74
C ALA A 73 -1.09 3.56 -28.27
N LEU A 74 -1.42 3.68 -29.56
CA LEU A 74 -2.55 3.02 -30.20
C LEU A 74 -2.19 1.74 -30.97
N THR A 75 -0.92 1.55 -31.30
CA THR A 75 -0.44 0.42 -32.09
C THR A 75 -0.77 -0.90 -31.41
N GLY A 76 -1.34 -1.85 -32.17
CA GLY A 76 -1.68 -3.18 -31.67
C GLY A 76 -3.00 -3.28 -30.89
N GLU A 77 -3.82 -2.22 -30.85
CA GLU A 77 -5.14 -2.24 -30.19
C GLU A 77 -6.33 -2.36 -31.16
N GLY A 78 -6.09 -2.52 -32.47
CA GLY A 78 -7.13 -2.89 -33.44
C GLY A 78 -8.24 -1.83 -33.63
N GLU A 79 -9.50 -2.29 -33.73
CA GLU A 79 -10.66 -1.43 -34.01
C GLU A 79 -10.94 -0.39 -32.91
N ILE A 80 -10.64 -0.71 -31.64
CA ILE A 80 -10.88 0.25 -30.55
C ILE A 80 -9.97 1.48 -30.67
N ALA A 81 -8.73 1.31 -31.13
CA ALA A 81 -7.82 2.41 -31.42
C ALA A 81 -8.35 3.32 -32.55
N LYS A 82 -8.89 2.73 -33.63
CA LYS A 82 -9.48 3.51 -34.74
C LYS A 82 -10.69 4.32 -34.27
N ARG A 83 -11.55 3.70 -33.45
CA ARG A 83 -12.72 4.37 -32.86
C ARG A 83 -12.32 5.48 -31.90
N LEU A 84 -11.29 5.27 -31.08
CA LEU A 84 -10.76 6.31 -30.21
C LEU A 84 -10.19 7.47 -31.01
N HIS A 85 -9.41 7.19 -32.06
CA HIS A 85 -8.84 8.20 -32.93
C HIS A 85 -9.91 9.08 -33.58
N SER A 86 -10.94 8.47 -34.18
CA SER A 86 -12.02 9.21 -34.83
C SER A 86 -12.82 10.07 -33.84
N THR A 87 -13.13 9.52 -32.66
CA THR A 87 -13.89 10.24 -31.62
C THR A 87 -13.06 11.37 -31.00
N LEU A 88 -11.77 11.15 -30.77
CA LEU A 88 -10.86 12.17 -30.25
C LEU A 88 -10.68 13.32 -31.26
N ALA A 89 -10.52 13.00 -32.55
CA ALA A 89 -10.42 14.00 -33.60
C ALA A 89 -11.69 14.87 -33.69
N GLN A 90 -12.88 14.27 -33.55
CA GLN A 90 -14.14 15.01 -33.47
C GLN A 90 -14.20 15.91 -32.24
N PHE A 91 -13.81 15.41 -31.06
CA PHE A 91 -13.77 16.21 -29.83
C PHE A 91 -12.83 17.43 -29.94
N LEU A 92 -11.64 17.25 -30.52
CA LEU A 92 -10.65 18.33 -30.67
C LEU A 92 -11.06 19.37 -31.71
N LYS A 93 -11.73 18.95 -32.80
CA LYS A 93 -12.19 19.83 -33.88
C LYS A 93 -13.55 20.50 -33.61
N ALA A 94 -14.29 20.04 -32.60
CA ALA A 94 -15.60 20.61 -32.30
C ALA A 94 -15.49 22.06 -31.83
N ASP A 95 -16.15 22.97 -32.54
CA ASP A 95 -16.20 24.40 -32.22
C ASP A 95 -17.36 24.75 -31.28
N ASN A 96 -18.51 24.09 -31.44
CA ASN A 96 -19.69 24.27 -30.58
C ASN A 96 -19.53 23.52 -29.25
N PRO A 97 -19.81 24.17 -28.09
CA PRO A 97 -19.88 23.51 -26.79
C PRO A 97 -20.78 22.26 -26.72
N GLU A 98 -21.93 22.24 -27.41
CA GLU A 98 -22.86 21.10 -27.40
C GLU A 98 -22.24 19.87 -28.06
N ASP A 99 -21.71 20.03 -29.27
CA ASP A 99 -21.02 18.97 -30.01
C ASP A 99 -19.80 18.48 -29.25
N ARG A 100 -19.01 19.40 -28.67
CA ARG A 100 -17.86 19.05 -27.83
C ARG A 100 -18.29 18.23 -26.62
N GLY A 101 -19.41 18.56 -25.97
CA GLY A 101 -20.00 17.78 -24.88
C GLY A 101 -20.44 16.38 -25.32
N LEU A 102 -21.07 16.27 -26.49
CA LEU A 102 -21.49 14.99 -27.07
C LEU A 102 -20.29 14.09 -27.41
N TYR A 103 -19.26 14.62 -28.08
CA TYR A 103 -18.06 13.85 -28.40
C TYR A 103 -17.27 13.49 -27.14
N ARG A 104 -17.22 14.37 -26.14
CA ARG A 104 -16.66 14.06 -24.82
C ARG A 104 -17.35 12.84 -24.21
N ASN A 105 -18.68 12.82 -24.18
CA ASN A 105 -19.44 11.71 -23.61
C ASN A 105 -19.28 10.40 -24.40
N ARG A 106 -19.05 10.47 -25.72
CA ARG A 106 -18.68 9.31 -26.55
C ARG A 106 -17.24 8.84 -26.33
N LEU A 107 -16.31 9.76 -26.08
CA LEU A 107 -14.88 9.46 -25.90
C LEU A 107 -14.62 8.70 -24.60
N ILE A 108 -15.29 9.08 -23.51
CA ILE A 108 -15.09 8.49 -22.17
C ILE A 108 -15.18 6.94 -22.20
N PRO A 109 -16.28 6.31 -22.66
CA PRO A 109 -16.38 4.85 -22.66
C PRO A 109 -15.35 4.18 -23.59
N VAL A 110 -15.05 4.79 -24.74
CA VAL A 110 -14.07 4.27 -25.71
C VAL A 110 -12.66 4.27 -25.12
N TYR A 111 -12.29 5.30 -24.37
CA TYR A 111 -11.01 5.34 -23.67
C TYR A 111 -10.88 4.21 -22.66
N TRP A 112 -11.90 4.00 -21.81
CA TRP A 112 -11.85 2.93 -20.81
C TRP A 112 -11.84 1.53 -21.43
N GLU A 113 -12.47 1.36 -22.59
CA GLU A 113 -12.39 0.12 -23.37
C GLU A 113 -10.97 -0.09 -23.94
N LEU A 114 -10.32 0.97 -24.45
CA LEU A 114 -8.92 0.91 -24.86
C LEU A 114 -8.01 0.52 -23.69
N THR A 115 -8.17 1.13 -22.51
CA THR A 115 -7.32 0.83 -21.36
C THR A 115 -7.47 -0.61 -20.87
N LYS A 116 -8.67 -1.21 -21.00
CA LYS A 116 -8.87 -2.65 -20.76
C LYS A 116 -8.09 -3.51 -21.75
N SER A 117 -8.12 -3.15 -23.04
CA SER A 117 -7.35 -3.85 -24.08
C SER A 117 -5.84 -3.77 -23.82
N VAL A 118 -5.34 -2.62 -23.37
CA VAL A 118 -3.93 -2.46 -23.01
C VAL A 118 -3.59 -3.23 -21.74
N ALA A 119 -4.49 -3.30 -20.75
CA ALA A 119 -4.28 -4.04 -19.51
C ALA A 119 -4.10 -5.56 -19.71
N LEU A 120 -4.73 -6.15 -20.73
CA LEU A 120 -4.46 -7.55 -21.13
C LEU A 120 -2.98 -7.81 -21.41
N LYS A 121 -2.21 -6.77 -21.74
CA LYS A 121 -0.78 -6.82 -22.10
C LYS A 121 0.12 -6.27 -20.98
N ALA A 122 -0.44 -5.87 -19.84
CA ALA A 122 0.29 -5.16 -18.78
C ALA A 122 1.31 -6.03 -18.02
N TYR A 123 1.20 -7.36 -18.12
CA TYR A 123 2.22 -8.25 -17.56
C TYR A 123 3.58 -8.11 -18.27
N GLY A 124 3.56 -7.88 -19.58
CA GLY A 124 4.76 -7.62 -20.36
C GLY A 124 5.28 -6.19 -20.20
N THR A 125 6.44 -5.91 -20.78
CA THR A 125 6.99 -4.55 -20.81
C THR A 125 6.17 -3.67 -21.76
N LEU A 126 5.38 -2.76 -21.19
CA LEU A 126 4.62 -1.78 -21.98
C LEU A 126 5.55 -0.68 -22.52
N PRO A 127 5.42 -0.29 -23.79
CA PRO A 127 6.06 0.92 -24.32
C PRO A 127 5.67 2.16 -23.52
N ASP A 128 6.60 3.11 -23.41
CA ASP A 128 6.39 4.36 -22.66
C ASP A 128 5.06 5.06 -22.96
N PRO A 129 4.61 5.22 -24.21
CA PRO A 129 3.32 5.87 -24.48
C PRO A 129 2.12 5.15 -23.85
N LYS A 130 2.11 3.80 -23.84
CA LYS A 130 1.04 3.01 -23.19
C LYS A 130 1.15 3.08 -21.67
N ARG A 131 2.37 3.03 -21.14
CA ARG A 131 2.63 3.18 -19.71
C ARG A 131 2.16 4.55 -19.21
N LEU A 132 2.52 5.63 -19.88
CA LEU A 132 2.12 7.00 -19.54
C LEU A 132 0.62 7.24 -19.70
N MET A 133 -0.02 6.57 -20.67
CA MET A 133 -1.48 6.58 -20.80
C MET A 133 -2.14 5.95 -19.55
N LEU A 134 -1.69 4.77 -19.11
CA LEU A 134 -2.25 4.14 -17.92
C LEU A 134 -1.91 4.90 -16.63
N ARG A 135 -0.65 5.35 -16.46
CA ARG A 135 -0.18 6.06 -15.26
C ARG A 135 -0.84 7.42 -15.09
N PHE A 136 -0.82 8.22 -16.15
CA PHE A 136 -1.09 9.66 -16.06
C PHE A 136 -2.27 10.09 -16.94
N GLY A 137 -2.90 9.19 -17.70
CA GLY A 137 -3.93 9.57 -18.67
C GLY A 137 -3.37 10.37 -19.86
N VAL A 138 -2.06 10.29 -20.13
CA VAL A 138 -1.42 11.00 -21.23
C VAL A 138 -1.50 10.17 -22.50
N LEU A 139 -2.44 10.53 -23.38
CA LEU A 139 -2.59 9.89 -24.68
C LEU A 139 -1.95 10.70 -25.82
N LEU A 140 -2.12 12.02 -25.79
CA LEU A 140 -1.66 12.93 -26.84
C LEU A 140 -0.86 14.09 -26.22
N PRO A 141 0.46 14.20 -26.44
CA PRO A 141 1.30 15.21 -25.79
C PRO A 141 0.87 16.66 -26.03
N THR A 142 0.16 16.96 -27.12
CA THR A 142 -0.34 18.30 -27.44
C THR A 142 -1.59 18.72 -26.65
N MET A 143 -2.25 17.77 -25.96
CA MET A 143 -3.36 18.04 -25.05
C MET A 143 -2.91 18.68 -23.73
N ILE A 144 -1.63 18.57 -23.41
CA ILE A 144 -0.99 19.20 -22.26
C ILE A 144 0.01 20.26 -22.71
N ASP A 145 0.28 21.25 -21.86
CA ASP A 145 1.24 22.31 -22.17
C ASP A 145 2.71 21.88 -21.91
N LYS A 146 3.66 22.79 -22.15
CA LYS A 146 5.10 22.50 -21.97
C LYS A 146 5.44 22.23 -20.51
N ASP A 147 4.84 22.98 -19.58
CA ASP A 147 5.14 22.91 -18.16
C ASP A 147 4.56 21.62 -17.56
N GLN A 148 3.36 21.24 -17.97
CA GLN A 148 2.74 19.96 -17.63
C GLN A 148 3.55 18.77 -18.16
N ARG A 149 4.08 18.85 -19.39
CA ARG A 149 4.99 17.81 -19.91
C ARG A 149 6.26 17.69 -19.09
N LEU A 150 6.87 18.83 -18.72
CA LEU A 150 8.07 18.84 -17.89
C LEU A 150 7.79 18.23 -16.52
N MET A 151 6.68 18.62 -15.89
CA MET A 151 6.23 18.08 -14.61
C MET A 151 6.11 16.56 -14.65
N ILE A 152 5.41 15.99 -15.64
CA ILE A 152 5.25 14.54 -15.78
C ILE A 152 6.59 13.85 -16.00
N ALA A 153 7.49 14.47 -16.77
CA ALA A 153 8.81 13.92 -17.03
C ALA A 153 9.71 13.87 -15.78
N GLN A 154 9.44 14.72 -14.78
CA GLN A 154 10.18 14.79 -13.51
C GLN A 154 9.63 13.88 -12.41
N ILE A 155 8.49 13.19 -12.64
CA ILE A 155 7.92 12.26 -11.66
C ILE A 155 8.85 11.06 -11.49
N ILE A 156 9.15 10.70 -10.25
CA ILE A 156 9.90 9.48 -9.92
C ILE A 156 9.04 8.26 -10.30
N THR A 157 9.56 7.42 -11.20
CA THR A 157 8.79 6.30 -11.75
C THR A 157 8.90 5.04 -10.90
N GLU A 158 10.06 4.82 -10.31
CA GLU A 158 10.38 3.62 -9.53
C GLU A 158 9.90 3.75 -8.08
N ASN A 159 9.52 2.63 -7.48
CA ASN A 159 9.12 2.58 -6.09
C ASN A 159 10.35 2.41 -5.18
N ARG A 160 11.19 3.45 -5.09
CA ARG A 160 12.48 3.41 -4.36
C ARG A 160 12.35 3.07 -2.87
N TRP A 161 11.21 3.39 -2.27
CA TRP A 161 10.97 3.23 -0.83
C TRP A 161 10.09 2.02 -0.48
N GLY A 162 9.76 1.17 -1.46
CA GLY A 162 9.01 -0.08 -1.22
C GLY A 162 7.59 0.10 -0.68
N GLN A 163 7.05 1.32 -0.66
CA GLN A 163 5.73 1.60 -0.07
C GLN A 163 4.61 1.06 -0.97
N PRO A 164 3.44 0.67 -0.40
CA PRO A 164 2.33 0.07 -1.14
C PRO A 164 1.51 1.13 -1.90
N ILE A 165 2.18 2.04 -2.61
CA ILE A 165 1.58 3.12 -3.40
C ILE A 165 1.89 2.85 -4.88
N HIS A 166 0.85 2.56 -5.64
CA HIS A 166 0.94 2.02 -6.99
C HIS A 166 0.34 3.00 -8.00
N TYR A 167 1.04 3.19 -9.11
CA TYR A 167 0.37 3.70 -10.31
C TYR A 167 -0.47 2.59 -10.95
N VAL A 168 -1.44 2.96 -11.79
CA VAL A 168 -2.40 2.01 -12.39
C VAL A 168 -1.73 0.86 -13.14
N ASP A 169 -0.67 1.13 -13.93
CA ASP A 169 0.05 0.08 -14.68
C ASP A 169 0.73 -0.92 -13.74
N GLU A 170 1.34 -0.44 -12.66
CA GLU A 170 1.99 -1.29 -11.64
C GLU A 170 0.94 -2.13 -10.91
N TRP A 171 -0.17 -1.52 -10.52
CA TRP A 171 -1.26 -2.20 -9.85
C TRP A 171 -1.83 -3.33 -10.69
N VAL A 172 -2.17 -3.05 -11.96
CA VAL A 172 -2.71 -4.04 -12.89
C VAL A 172 -1.70 -5.13 -13.17
N LYS A 173 -0.40 -4.81 -13.28
CA LYS A 173 0.65 -5.81 -13.44
C LYS A 173 0.72 -6.75 -12.22
N LYS A 174 0.64 -6.20 -11.01
CA LYS A 174 0.61 -7.01 -9.77
C LYS A 174 -0.61 -7.91 -9.71
N VAL A 175 -1.78 -7.42 -10.10
CA VAL A 175 -3.01 -8.24 -10.18
C VAL A 175 -2.88 -9.33 -11.25
N ALA A 176 -2.38 -9.00 -12.45
CA ALA A 176 -2.17 -9.96 -13.52
C ALA A 176 -1.17 -11.08 -13.16
N SER A 177 -0.14 -10.74 -12.38
CA SER A 177 0.85 -11.70 -11.88
C SER A 177 0.36 -12.55 -10.71
N GLY A 178 -0.81 -12.25 -10.16
CA GLY A 178 -1.32 -12.88 -8.95
C GLY A 178 -0.62 -12.43 -7.66
N GLU A 179 0.34 -11.49 -7.68
CA GLU A 179 0.94 -10.92 -6.46
C GLU A 179 -0.12 -10.30 -5.55
N ILE A 180 -1.14 -9.67 -6.15
CA ILE A 180 -2.28 -9.05 -5.44
C ILE A 180 -3.58 -9.64 -5.99
N ASN A 181 -4.53 -9.95 -5.11
CA ASN A 181 -5.84 -10.45 -5.52
C ASN A 181 -6.66 -9.36 -6.24
N VAL A 182 -7.60 -9.77 -7.10
CA VAL A 182 -8.54 -8.84 -7.76
C VAL A 182 -9.36 -8.10 -6.71
N SER A 183 -9.61 -6.81 -6.94
CA SER A 183 -10.40 -5.97 -6.03
C SER A 183 -11.83 -6.51 -5.88
N ALA A 184 -12.35 -6.50 -4.65
CA ALA A 184 -13.70 -7.01 -4.40
C ALA A 184 -14.77 -6.16 -5.09
N THR A 185 -15.77 -6.80 -5.71
CA THR A 185 -16.94 -6.12 -6.31
C THR A 185 -18.23 -6.76 -5.82
N ASP A 186 -19.28 -5.95 -5.58
CA ASP A 186 -20.61 -6.45 -5.18
C ASP A 186 -21.32 -7.27 -6.28
N GLU A 187 -20.90 -7.09 -7.54
CA GLU A 187 -21.39 -7.88 -8.67
C GLU A 187 -20.78 -9.30 -8.60
N THR A 188 -21.61 -10.28 -8.25
CA THR A 188 -21.25 -11.69 -8.16
C THR A 188 -20.85 -12.27 -9.52
N LYS A 189 -19.59 -12.71 -9.62
CA LYS A 189 -19.00 -13.76 -10.46
C LYS A 189 -19.46 -13.86 -11.93
N GLY A 190 -18.49 -13.72 -12.84
CA GLY A 190 -18.58 -14.22 -14.20
C GLY A 190 -18.90 -15.72 -14.29
N ALA A 191 -19.44 -16.12 -15.42
CA ALA A 191 -19.97 -17.44 -15.74
C ALA A 191 -18.90 -18.54 -15.85
N GLY A 192 -18.26 -18.91 -14.73
CA GLY A 192 -17.45 -20.12 -14.60
C GLY A 192 -18.28 -21.34 -14.16
N SER A 193 -17.78 -22.56 -14.39
CA SER A 193 -18.45 -23.77 -13.89
C SER A 193 -18.56 -23.72 -12.35
N PRO A 194 -19.64 -24.24 -11.74
CA PRO A 194 -19.82 -24.18 -10.28
C PRO A 194 -18.67 -24.83 -9.49
N GLN A 195 -18.05 -25.85 -10.07
CA GLN A 195 -16.97 -26.63 -9.45
C GLN A 195 -15.61 -25.92 -9.55
N ALA A 196 -15.28 -25.37 -10.72
CA ALA A 196 -14.13 -24.51 -10.97
C ALA A 196 -14.12 -23.30 -10.00
N SER A 197 -15.26 -22.60 -9.92
CA SER A 197 -15.43 -21.45 -9.03
C SER A 197 -15.34 -21.78 -7.52
N ARG A 198 -15.43 -23.06 -7.14
CA ARG A 198 -15.34 -23.55 -5.76
C ARG A 198 -13.90 -23.88 -5.40
N VAL A 199 -13.16 -24.56 -6.28
CA VAL A 199 -11.74 -24.90 -6.06
C VAL A 199 -10.90 -23.62 -6.00
N SER A 200 -11.06 -22.71 -6.95
CA SER A 200 -10.42 -21.38 -6.92
C SER A 200 -10.68 -20.60 -5.62
N ARG A 201 -11.90 -20.65 -5.08
CA ARG A 201 -12.23 -20.02 -3.78
C ARG A 201 -11.54 -20.70 -2.59
N GLN A 202 -11.39 -22.02 -2.63
CA GLN A 202 -10.67 -22.78 -1.61
C GLN A 202 -9.18 -22.45 -1.64
N VAL A 203 -8.59 -22.32 -2.85
CA VAL A 203 -7.22 -21.87 -3.06
C VAL A 203 -7.01 -20.47 -2.49
N GLU A 204 -7.89 -19.52 -2.82
CA GLU A 204 -7.80 -18.15 -2.29
C GLU A 204 -7.89 -18.10 -0.75
N THR A 205 -8.77 -18.93 -0.18
CA THR A 205 -8.90 -19.06 1.27
C THR A 205 -7.64 -19.66 1.91
N ALA A 206 -7.05 -20.69 1.29
CA ALA A 206 -5.82 -21.32 1.77
C ALA A 206 -4.63 -20.34 1.67
N ARG A 207 -4.52 -19.61 0.56
CA ARG A 207 -3.52 -18.56 0.36
C ARG A 207 -3.62 -17.48 1.44
N GLY A 208 -4.84 -17.00 1.71
CA GLY A 208 -5.07 -16.02 2.78
C GLY A 208 -4.62 -16.51 4.17
N LYS A 209 -4.69 -17.81 4.45
CA LYS A 209 -4.15 -18.41 5.68
C LYS A 209 -2.63 -18.45 5.70
N VAL A 210 -2.00 -18.81 4.58
CA VAL A 210 -0.53 -18.77 4.43
C VAL A 210 -0.03 -17.35 4.67
N ASP A 211 -0.61 -16.35 4.00
CA ASP A 211 -0.19 -14.94 4.14
C ASP A 211 -0.37 -14.42 5.58
N ALA A 212 -1.47 -14.80 6.24
CA ALA A 212 -1.71 -14.47 7.64
C ALA A 212 -0.67 -15.10 8.57
N GLN A 213 -0.28 -16.34 8.30
CA GLN A 213 0.70 -17.06 9.11
C GLN A 213 2.12 -16.51 8.91
N ILE A 214 2.50 -16.16 7.68
CA ILE A 214 3.78 -15.47 7.40
C ILE A 214 3.86 -14.16 8.16
N THR A 215 2.78 -13.38 8.16
CA THR A 215 2.72 -12.12 8.91
C THR A 215 2.90 -12.36 10.42
N LEU A 216 2.28 -13.40 10.97
CA LEU A 216 2.44 -13.78 12.37
C LEU A 216 3.89 -14.16 12.72
N ILE A 217 4.55 -14.93 11.85
CA ILE A 217 5.96 -15.32 12.00
C ILE A 217 6.86 -14.09 12.00
N LYS A 218 6.69 -13.16 11.05
CA LYS A 218 7.46 -11.91 11.01
C LYS A 218 7.38 -11.15 12.33
N THR A 219 6.17 -10.99 12.86
CA THR A 219 6.03 -10.28 14.13
C THR A 219 6.55 -11.09 15.33
N HIS A 220 6.58 -12.42 15.28
CA HIS A 220 7.27 -13.20 16.32
C HIS A 220 8.79 -13.03 16.26
N ASN A 221 9.37 -12.91 15.07
CA ASN A 221 10.79 -12.60 14.91
C ASN A 221 11.11 -11.21 15.46
N GLU A 222 10.35 -10.18 15.07
CA GLU A 222 10.52 -8.80 15.59
C GLU A 222 10.47 -8.78 17.13
N GLU A 223 9.49 -9.45 17.75
CA GLU A 223 9.39 -9.58 19.21
C GLU A 223 10.59 -10.31 19.84
N MET A 224 11.15 -11.31 19.15
CA MET A 224 12.34 -12.03 19.62
C MET A 224 13.58 -11.15 19.54
N GLU A 225 13.77 -10.43 18.42
CA GLU A 225 14.86 -9.48 18.23
C GLU A 225 14.85 -8.41 19.34
N GLU A 226 13.69 -7.87 19.71
CA GLU A 226 13.55 -6.93 20.84
C GLU A 226 14.03 -7.54 22.18
N VAL A 227 13.69 -8.81 22.43
CA VAL A 227 14.11 -9.54 23.65
C VAL A 227 15.62 -9.78 23.61
N GLU A 228 16.16 -10.16 22.46
CA GLU A 228 17.58 -10.41 22.24
C GLU A 228 18.40 -9.13 22.43
N GLU A 229 17.95 -8.00 21.88
CA GLU A 229 18.58 -6.70 22.10
C GLU A 229 18.57 -6.28 23.58
N ALA A 230 17.46 -6.50 24.27
CA ALA A 230 17.37 -6.23 25.71
C ALA A 230 18.33 -7.12 26.51
N LEU A 231 18.44 -8.41 26.16
CA LEU A 231 19.41 -9.35 26.74
C LEU A 231 20.85 -8.89 26.51
N ILE A 232 21.19 -8.52 25.27
CA ILE A 232 22.52 -8.01 24.93
C ILE A 232 22.85 -6.76 25.75
N ARG A 233 21.90 -5.82 25.91
CA ARG A 233 22.08 -4.62 26.73
C ARG A 233 22.36 -4.97 28.19
N MET A 234 21.55 -5.84 28.80
CA MET A 234 21.74 -6.23 30.21
C MET A 234 23.07 -6.97 30.42
N VAL A 235 23.48 -7.82 29.47
CA VAL A 235 24.79 -8.50 29.54
C VAL A 235 25.94 -7.51 29.42
N ARG A 236 25.83 -6.49 28.56
CA ARG A 236 26.83 -5.40 28.47
C ARG A 236 26.93 -4.63 29.79
N ASP A 237 25.80 -4.27 30.39
CA ASP A 237 25.76 -3.54 31.67
C ASP A 237 26.31 -4.39 32.82
N LEU A 238 26.03 -5.70 32.83
CA LEU A 238 26.61 -6.65 33.77
C LEU A 238 28.13 -6.76 33.60
N ALA A 239 28.64 -6.77 32.36
CA ALA A 239 30.07 -6.87 32.08
C ALA A 239 30.86 -5.58 32.41
N ASN A 240 30.19 -4.43 32.46
CA ASN A 240 30.78 -3.12 32.73
C ASN A 240 30.97 -2.86 34.24
N ARG A 241 31.91 -3.58 34.87
CA ARG A 241 32.22 -3.41 36.30
C ARG A 241 33.01 -2.11 36.55
N GLU A 242 32.63 -1.40 37.60
CA GLU A 242 33.31 -0.19 38.06
C GLU A 242 34.79 -0.49 38.37
N THR A 243 35.66 0.44 38.00
CA THR A 243 37.09 0.34 38.25
C THR A 243 37.43 1.10 39.53
N ARG A 244 38.10 0.42 40.46
CA ARG A 244 38.43 0.99 41.76
C ARG A 244 39.78 1.70 41.71
N PHE A 245 39.75 3.03 41.88
CA PHE A 245 40.94 3.88 41.83
C PHE A 245 41.89 3.68 43.03
N ASP A 246 41.35 3.30 44.19
CA ASP A 246 42.11 2.96 45.40
C ASP A 246 42.89 1.63 45.26
N SER A 247 42.52 0.80 44.28
CA SER A 247 43.01 -0.57 44.09
C SER A 247 43.98 -0.69 42.90
N GLY A 248 44.57 0.42 42.44
CA GLY A 248 45.47 0.42 41.29
C GLY A 248 44.79 0.19 39.94
N GLY A 249 43.49 0.51 39.82
CA GLY A 249 42.75 0.36 38.56
C GLY A 249 42.18 -1.05 38.31
N LEU A 250 42.06 -1.88 39.34
CA LEU A 250 41.42 -3.19 39.25
C LEU A 250 39.88 -3.05 39.21
N LYS A 251 39.23 -3.95 38.46
CA LYS A 251 37.75 -4.03 38.42
C LYS A 251 37.20 -4.48 39.78
N GLY A 252 36.22 -3.75 40.29
CA GLY A 252 35.52 -4.06 41.53
C GLY A 252 34.53 -5.24 41.42
N PRO A 253 33.96 -5.68 42.55
CA PRO A 253 32.86 -6.65 42.57
C PRO A 253 31.59 -6.06 41.94
N TYR A 254 30.63 -6.92 41.57
CA TYR A 254 29.34 -6.47 41.05
C TYR A 254 28.60 -5.58 42.06
N SER A 255 28.10 -4.44 41.58
CA SER A 255 27.23 -3.53 42.32
C SER A 255 25.88 -4.17 42.65
N GLU A 256 25.10 -3.55 43.54
CA GLU A 256 23.73 -3.99 43.83
C GLU A 256 22.84 -3.94 42.59
N THR A 257 23.00 -2.92 41.75
CA THR A 257 22.32 -2.79 40.45
C THR A 257 22.73 -3.87 39.46
N GLN A 258 24.01 -4.24 39.40
CA GLN A 258 24.46 -5.36 38.56
C GLN A 258 23.99 -6.71 39.10
N ARG A 259 23.78 -6.83 40.41
CA ARG A 259 23.24 -8.06 41.01
C ARG A 259 21.77 -8.28 40.68
N SER A 260 20.95 -7.23 40.55
CA SER A 260 19.55 -7.40 40.12
C SER A 260 19.46 -7.92 38.68
N LEU A 261 20.40 -7.54 37.81
CA LEU A 261 20.46 -8.01 36.41
C LEU A 261 20.55 -9.53 36.28
N PHE A 262 21.09 -10.28 37.25
CA PHE A 262 21.09 -11.75 37.18
C PHE A 262 19.67 -12.33 37.14
N SER A 263 18.77 -11.77 37.95
CA SER A 263 17.36 -12.19 37.97
C SER A 263 16.66 -11.74 36.69
N ASP A 264 16.91 -10.50 36.26
CA ASP A 264 16.27 -9.90 35.08
C ASP A 264 16.67 -10.65 33.79
N ILE A 265 17.96 -10.96 33.62
CA ILE A 265 18.46 -11.82 32.53
C ILE A 265 17.78 -13.19 32.60
N GLY A 266 17.63 -13.78 33.78
CA GLY A 266 16.94 -15.06 33.96
C GLY A 266 15.45 -15.02 33.60
N SER A 267 14.75 -13.91 33.82
CA SER A 267 13.39 -13.72 33.31
C SER A 267 13.34 -13.54 31.80
N GLU A 268 14.26 -12.77 31.23
CA GLU A 268 14.29 -12.49 29.80
C GLU A 268 14.67 -13.73 28.98
N LEU A 269 15.58 -14.58 29.47
CA LEU A 269 15.86 -15.88 28.86
C LEU A 269 14.63 -16.80 28.85
N ARG A 270 13.81 -16.78 29.92
CA ARG A 270 12.54 -17.54 29.95
C ARG A 270 11.53 -16.97 28.96
N ARG A 271 11.46 -15.65 28.84
CA ARG A 271 10.62 -14.95 27.86
C ARG A 271 11.01 -15.34 26.43
N LEU A 272 12.30 -15.29 26.11
CA LEU A 272 12.86 -15.69 24.82
C LEU A 272 12.55 -17.16 24.51
N SER A 273 12.74 -18.06 25.49
CA SER A 273 12.41 -19.49 25.32
C SER A 273 10.93 -19.73 24.99
N ASN A 274 10.02 -18.99 25.64
CA ASN A 274 8.59 -19.09 25.33
C ASN A 274 8.28 -18.57 23.92
N LYS A 275 8.85 -17.43 23.52
CA LYS A 275 8.70 -16.89 22.16
C LYS A 275 9.25 -17.83 21.09
N GLY A 276 10.39 -18.48 21.33
CA GLY A 276 10.94 -19.49 20.42
C GLY A 276 10.03 -20.70 20.24
N ARG A 277 9.29 -21.11 21.28
CA ARG A 277 8.25 -22.17 21.15
C ARG A 277 7.05 -21.71 20.33
N ASP A 278 6.61 -20.48 20.52
CA ASP A 278 5.49 -19.91 19.76
C ASP A 278 5.87 -19.74 18.28
N LEU A 279 7.09 -19.27 17.98
CA LEU A 279 7.64 -19.20 16.64
C LEU A 279 7.70 -20.59 15.98
N SER A 280 8.19 -21.60 16.71
CA SER A 280 8.25 -22.99 16.22
C SER A 280 6.86 -23.54 15.88
N ARG A 281 5.85 -23.25 16.72
CA ARG A 281 4.44 -23.60 16.42
C ARG A 281 3.93 -22.88 15.18
N ALA A 282 4.27 -21.60 15.03
CA ALA A 282 3.84 -20.80 13.90
C ALA A 282 4.40 -21.34 12.57
N TYR A 283 5.67 -21.76 12.53
CA TYR A 283 6.27 -22.44 11.38
C TYR A 283 5.60 -23.79 11.06
N ALA A 284 5.32 -24.61 12.08
CA ALA A 284 4.65 -25.90 11.88
C ALA A 284 3.21 -25.73 11.33
N GLU A 285 2.51 -24.66 11.70
CA GLU A 285 1.22 -24.30 11.10
C GLU A 285 1.36 -23.75 9.67
N LEU A 286 2.42 -22.99 9.40
CA LEU A 286 2.71 -22.48 8.05
C LEU A 286 2.90 -23.63 7.07
N GLU A 287 3.72 -24.62 7.42
CA GLU A 287 3.97 -25.82 6.61
C GLU A 287 2.65 -26.52 6.27
N ARG A 288 1.79 -26.76 7.27
CA ARG A 288 0.46 -27.36 7.05
C ARG A 288 -0.43 -26.55 6.09
N TYR A 289 -0.38 -25.23 6.17
CA TYR A 289 -1.14 -24.37 5.27
C TYR A 289 -0.56 -24.35 3.86
N GLN A 290 0.77 -24.44 3.71
CA GLN A 290 1.45 -24.57 2.43
C GLN A 290 1.10 -25.91 1.77
N ASP A 291 1.18 -27.03 2.50
CA ASP A 291 0.78 -28.36 2.01
C ASP A 291 -0.68 -28.34 1.51
N THR A 292 -1.58 -27.76 2.31
CA THR A 292 -3.00 -27.63 1.94
C THR A 292 -3.17 -26.79 0.67
N LEU A 293 -2.38 -25.71 0.54
CA LEU A 293 -2.43 -24.82 -0.63
C LEU A 293 -1.91 -25.54 -1.88
N GLU A 294 -0.82 -26.29 -1.77
CA GLU A 294 -0.25 -27.08 -2.87
C GLU A 294 -1.20 -28.18 -3.33
N ASP A 295 -1.81 -28.91 -2.40
CA ASP A 295 -2.81 -29.93 -2.71
C ASP A 295 -4.03 -29.34 -3.44
N LEU A 296 -4.50 -28.16 -3.00
CA LEU A 296 -5.61 -27.46 -3.66
C LEU A 296 -5.20 -26.91 -5.03
N LYS A 297 -3.95 -26.44 -5.21
CA LYS A 297 -3.43 -26.03 -6.51
C LYS A 297 -3.37 -27.20 -7.49
N ARG A 298 -2.86 -28.35 -7.05
CA ARG A 298 -2.82 -29.59 -7.86
C ARG A 298 -4.22 -30.02 -8.27
N GLN A 299 -5.19 -29.99 -7.36
CA GLN A 299 -6.61 -30.28 -7.68
C GLN A 299 -7.20 -29.29 -8.70
N ALA A 300 -6.78 -28.04 -8.68
CA ALA A 300 -7.22 -27.03 -9.64
C ALA A 300 -6.61 -27.29 -11.03
N GLU A 301 -5.31 -27.59 -11.09
CA GLU A 301 -4.61 -27.95 -12.32
C GLU A 301 -5.20 -29.22 -12.96
N GLU A 302 -5.49 -30.25 -12.16
CA GLU A 302 -6.18 -31.47 -12.60
C GLU A 302 -7.60 -31.18 -13.12
N ALA A 303 -8.27 -30.15 -12.60
CA ALA A 303 -9.55 -29.66 -13.08
C ALA A 303 -9.44 -28.75 -14.32
N GLY A 304 -8.23 -28.52 -14.83
CA GLY A 304 -7.95 -27.66 -15.98
C GLY A 304 -7.88 -26.16 -15.67
N GLU A 305 -7.74 -25.79 -14.39
CA GLU A 305 -7.47 -24.42 -13.96
C GLU A 305 -5.97 -24.18 -13.85
N ASP A 306 -5.42 -23.36 -14.74
CA ASP A 306 -4.03 -22.91 -14.63
C ASP A 306 -3.94 -21.71 -13.67
N LEU A 307 -3.64 -22.00 -12.40
CA LEU A 307 -3.49 -20.99 -11.34
C LEU A 307 -2.14 -20.26 -11.38
N GLY A 308 -1.18 -20.75 -12.17
CA GLY A 308 0.16 -20.17 -12.31
C GLY A 308 0.31 -19.29 -13.55
N ALA A 309 -0.57 -19.43 -14.54
CA ALA A 309 -0.63 -18.54 -15.68
C ALA A 309 -0.99 -17.11 -15.29
N VAL A 310 -0.36 -16.18 -15.99
CA VAL A 310 -0.71 -14.76 -15.95
C VAL A 310 -2.18 -14.61 -16.29
N ASP A 311 -2.97 -14.16 -15.32
CA ASP A 311 -4.38 -13.91 -15.54
C ASP A 311 -4.57 -12.55 -16.21
N THR A 312 -4.36 -12.54 -17.52
CA THR A 312 -4.62 -11.35 -18.35
C THR A 312 -6.08 -10.92 -18.25
N LYS A 313 -7.03 -11.83 -17.98
CA LYS A 313 -8.45 -11.47 -17.80
C LYS A 313 -8.67 -10.73 -16.49
N ALA A 314 -8.05 -11.18 -15.39
CA ALA A 314 -8.04 -10.46 -14.11
C ALA A 314 -7.52 -9.03 -14.27
N ALA A 315 -6.49 -8.81 -15.11
CA ALA A 315 -5.98 -7.48 -15.41
C ALA A 315 -7.04 -6.57 -16.07
N ALA A 316 -7.82 -7.10 -17.02
CA ALA A 316 -8.88 -6.37 -17.70
C ALA A 316 -10.13 -6.15 -16.82
N GLU A 317 -10.45 -7.11 -15.95
CA GLU A 317 -11.48 -6.97 -14.92
C GLU A 317 -11.12 -5.87 -13.92
N GLU A 318 -9.88 -5.88 -13.43
CA GLU A 318 -9.35 -4.88 -12.50
C GLU A 318 -9.35 -3.47 -13.10
N MET A 319 -9.05 -3.32 -14.39
CA MET A 319 -9.23 -2.03 -15.07
C MET A 319 -10.70 -1.58 -15.11
N GLY A 320 -11.64 -2.51 -15.14
CA GLY A 320 -13.06 -2.22 -14.94
C GLY A 320 -13.34 -1.65 -13.55
N THR A 321 -12.72 -2.21 -12.52
CA THR A 321 -12.81 -1.75 -11.14
C THR A 321 -12.15 -0.38 -10.94
N ILE A 322 -10.96 -0.16 -11.49
CA ILE A 322 -10.28 1.15 -11.47
C ILE A 322 -11.17 2.24 -12.10
N ARG A 323 -11.90 1.93 -13.19
CA ARG A 323 -12.88 2.85 -13.76
C ARG A 323 -13.99 3.20 -12.76
N GLN A 324 -14.47 2.25 -11.97
CA GLN A 324 -15.48 2.49 -10.94
C GLN A 324 -14.92 3.34 -9.80
N MET A 325 -13.71 3.02 -9.31
CA MET A 325 -12.98 3.83 -8.33
C MET A 325 -12.80 5.27 -8.84
N ALA A 326 -12.43 5.46 -10.11
CA ALA A 326 -12.31 6.77 -10.74
C ALA A 326 -13.63 7.55 -10.71
N LYS A 327 -14.76 6.89 -11.00
CA LYS A 327 -16.09 7.53 -10.91
C LYS A 327 -16.43 7.95 -9.49
N MET A 328 -16.10 7.12 -8.50
CA MET A 328 -16.35 7.41 -7.10
C MET A 328 -15.48 8.57 -6.59
N CYS A 329 -14.19 8.62 -6.95
CA CYS A 329 -13.31 9.74 -6.60
C CYS A 329 -13.80 11.08 -7.21
N VAL A 330 -14.36 11.02 -8.43
CA VAL A 330 -14.89 12.19 -9.15
C VAL A 330 -16.25 12.64 -8.61
N GLY A 331 -17.08 11.71 -8.13
CA GLY A 331 -18.45 12.00 -7.69
C GLY A 331 -19.39 12.35 -8.84
N ARG A 332 -20.68 12.52 -8.53
CA ARG A 332 -21.76 12.62 -9.55
C ARG A 332 -21.68 13.83 -10.48
N GLN A 333 -21.18 14.95 -9.97
CA GLN A 333 -21.12 16.24 -10.69
C GLN A 333 -19.71 16.61 -11.15
N GLY A 334 -18.73 15.71 -10.94
CA GLY A 334 -17.34 15.98 -11.24
C GLY A 334 -16.96 15.74 -12.70
N ASN A 335 -15.70 16.07 -13.02
CA ASN A 335 -15.18 15.91 -14.37
C ASN A 335 -14.70 14.46 -14.63
N HIS A 336 -15.57 13.63 -15.19
CA HIS A 336 -15.25 12.24 -15.58
C HIS A 336 -14.39 12.09 -16.86
N PHE A 337 -13.78 13.17 -17.36
CA PHE A 337 -12.90 13.06 -18.53
C PHE A 337 -11.64 12.27 -18.14
N PRO A 338 -11.28 11.19 -18.85
CA PRO A 338 -10.25 10.27 -18.36
C PRO A 338 -8.85 10.57 -18.90
N LEU A 339 -8.72 11.56 -19.80
CA LEU A 339 -7.44 11.99 -20.36
C LEU A 339 -6.93 13.21 -19.62
N LEU A 340 -5.60 13.28 -19.46
CA LEU A 340 -4.97 14.50 -18.98
C LEU A 340 -5.08 15.61 -20.04
N TYR A 341 -5.66 16.74 -19.64
CA TYR A 341 -6.00 17.82 -20.54
C TYR A 341 -5.80 19.17 -19.88
N LYS A 342 -5.03 20.04 -20.54
CA LYS A 342 -4.63 21.36 -20.02
C LYS A 342 -5.77 22.28 -19.59
N GLN A 343 -6.96 22.10 -20.15
CA GLN A 343 -8.13 22.91 -19.78
C GLN A 343 -8.70 22.53 -18.41
N TYR A 344 -8.48 21.28 -17.98
CA TYR A 344 -9.04 20.70 -16.77
C TYR A 344 -8.01 20.62 -15.65
N PHE A 345 -6.76 20.30 -15.96
CA PHE A 345 -5.70 20.27 -14.96
C PHE A 345 -5.17 21.68 -14.69
N ARG A 346 -5.26 22.12 -13.43
CA ARG A 346 -4.80 23.44 -12.96
C ARG A 346 -3.74 23.37 -11.86
N GLY A 347 -3.38 22.16 -11.44
CA GLY A 347 -2.44 21.93 -10.34
C GLY A 347 -0.97 22.07 -10.75
N GLY A 348 -0.11 22.30 -9.76
CA GLY A 348 1.34 22.16 -9.84
C GLY A 348 1.83 20.77 -9.39
N MET A 349 3.16 20.60 -9.38
CA MET A 349 3.80 19.33 -8.98
C MET A 349 3.41 18.90 -7.56
N THR A 350 3.30 19.83 -6.61
CA THR A 350 2.98 19.56 -5.20
C THR A 350 1.51 19.23 -4.95
N SER A 351 0.61 19.66 -5.85
CA SER A 351 -0.83 19.37 -5.75
C SER A 351 -1.25 18.09 -6.48
N MET A 352 -0.37 17.52 -7.30
CA MET A 352 -0.62 16.28 -8.02
C MET A 352 -0.35 15.08 -7.11
N ALA A 353 -1.20 14.04 -7.16
CA ALA A 353 -0.94 12.81 -6.42
C ALA A 353 0.16 12.00 -7.11
N THR A 354 1.42 12.33 -6.80
CA THR A 354 2.56 11.44 -7.03
C THR A 354 2.71 10.51 -5.83
N ARG A 355 3.46 9.42 -6.02
CA ARG A 355 3.78 8.49 -4.93
C ARG A 355 4.38 9.22 -3.72
N GLU A 356 5.31 10.12 -3.98
CA GLU A 356 6.08 10.84 -2.96
C GLU A 356 5.23 11.89 -2.23
N ASN A 357 4.39 12.63 -2.97
CA ASN A 357 3.48 13.60 -2.35
C ASN A 357 2.45 12.90 -1.46
N VAL A 358 1.88 11.78 -1.92
CA VAL A 358 0.95 10.98 -1.13
C VAL A 358 1.66 10.43 0.10
N HIS A 359 2.86 9.86 -0.04
CA HIS A 359 3.68 9.38 1.07
C HIS A 359 3.87 10.44 2.16
N ASN A 360 4.26 11.67 1.78
CA ASN A 360 4.45 12.75 2.74
C ASN A 360 3.18 13.12 3.49
N ILE A 361 2.02 13.05 2.83
CA ILE A 361 0.74 13.29 3.48
C ILE A 361 0.36 12.11 4.39
N LEU A 362 0.65 10.86 4.00
CA LEU A 362 0.46 9.69 4.87
C LEU A 362 1.29 9.82 6.15
N ALA A 363 2.53 10.30 6.06
CA ALA A 363 3.37 10.58 7.22
C ALA A 363 2.75 11.62 8.16
N GLU A 364 2.19 12.70 7.61
CA GLU A 364 1.50 13.71 8.42
C GLU A 364 0.24 13.16 9.09
N VAL A 365 -0.54 12.35 8.37
CA VAL A 365 -1.77 11.78 8.91
C VAL A 365 -1.49 10.71 9.94
N GLU A 366 -0.52 9.80 9.71
CA GLU A 366 -0.13 8.77 10.67
C GLU A 366 0.44 9.40 11.95
N TYR A 367 1.18 10.50 11.84
CA TYR A 367 1.60 11.25 13.03
C TYR A 367 0.39 11.76 13.82
N LEU A 368 -0.61 12.38 13.17
CA LEU A 368 -1.78 12.93 13.87
C LEU A 368 -2.78 11.87 14.35
N ASP A 369 -2.86 10.73 13.66
CA ASP A 369 -3.66 9.57 14.02
C ASP A 369 -2.77 8.32 14.05
N PRO A 370 -2.01 8.10 15.15
CA PRO A 370 -1.05 6.99 15.27
C PRO A 370 -1.65 5.59 15.11
N SER A 371 -2.97 5.49 15.21
CA SER A 371 -3.70 4.22 15.16
C SER A 371 -4.30 3.92 13.78
N ILE A 372 -4.16 4.81 12.79
CA ILE A 372 -4.83 4.68 11.48
C ILE A 372 -4.47 3.39 10.74
N PHE A 373 -3.22 2.93 10.84
CA PHE A 373 -2.74 1.69 10.23
C PHE A 373 -2.62 0.55 11.24
N GLN A 374 -3.02 0.75 12.49
CA GLN A 374 -2.94 -0.28 13.52
C GLN A 374 -4.19 -1.16 13.49
N ARG A 375 -3.99 -2.47 13.41
CA ARG A 375 -5.08 -3.45 13.49
C ARG A 375 -4.81 -4.45 14.60
N THR A 376 -5.73 -4.53 15.55
CA THR A 376 -5.65 -5.47 16.67
C THR A 376 -6.45 -6.73 16.37
N PHE A 377 -5.79 -7.89 16.38
CA PHE A 377 -6.41 -9.21 16.27
C PHE A 377 -5.80 -10.15 17.32
N LYS A 378 -6.65 -10.88 18.07
CA LYS A 378 -6.22 -11.79 19.16
C LYS A 378 -5.20 -11.15 20.13
N GLN A 379 -5.48 -9.94 20.61
CA GLN A 379 -4.61 -9.16 21.51
C GLN A 379 -3.26 -8.72 20.91
N LYS A 380 -3.01 -8.97 19.62
CA LYS A 380 -1.82 -8.52 18.91
C LYS A 380 -2.18 -7.37 17.98
N THR A 381 -1.45 -6.26 18.09
CA THR A 381 -1.63 -5.10 17.21
C THR A 381 -0.53 -5.10 16.17
N THR A 382 -0.90 -5.12 14.89
CA THR A 382 0.03 -5.07 13.76
C THR A 382 -0.20 -3.79 12.95
N ARG A 383 0.88 -3.25 12.39
CA ARG A 383 0.82 -2.12 11.46
C ARG A 383 0.59 -2.64 10.04
N ILE A 384 -0.52 -2.24 9.42
CA ILE A 384 -0.91 -2.67 8.08
C ILE A 384 -1.30 -1.44 7.26
N VAL A 385 -0.37 -0.99 6.42
CA VAL A 385 -0.62 0.08 5.45
C VAL A 385 -1.44 -0.50 4.27
N PRO A 386 -2.57 0.11 3.88
CA PRO A 386 -3.35 -0.36 2.73
C PRO A 386 -2.59 -0.17 1.42
N ASN A 387 -2.97 -0.94 0.40
CA ASN A 387 -2.56 -0.67 -0.97
C ASN A 387 -3.25 0.61 -1.46
N ILE A 388 -2.49 1.53 -2.03
CA ILE A 388 -2.98 2.82 -2.52
C ILE A 388 -2.80 2.87 -4.02
N VAL A 389 -3.90 3.01 -4.76
CA VAL A 389 -3.90 3.13 -6.22
C VAL A 389 -4.09 4.59 -6.61
N LEU A 390 -3.10 5.16 -7.31
CA LEU A 390 -3.16 6.51 -7.85
C LEU A 390 -3.90 6.51 -9.17
N ILE A 391 -5.08 7.14 -9.22
CA ILE A 391 -5.97 7.09 -10.38
C ILE A 391 -5.88 8.39 -11.17
N PRO A 392 -5.56 8.35 -12.49
CA PRO A 392 -5.47 9.55 -13.33
C PRO A 392 -6.86 10.11 -13.64
N CYS A 393 -7.48 10.76 -12.66
CA CYS A 393 -8.79 11.38 -12.76
C CYS A 393 -8.85 12.72 -12.01
N TYR A 394 -9.86 13.53 -12.34
CA TYR A 394 -10.08 14.87 -11.78
C TYR A 394 -11.03 14.83 -10.57
N GLY A 395 -10.82 13.86 -9.69
CA GLY A 395 -11.62 13.72 -8.47
C GLY A 395 -11.07 14.55 -7.33
N ASP A 396 -11.95 15.03 -6.45
CA ASP A 396 -11.58 15.86 -5.30
C ASP A 396 -11.54 15.06 -3.98
N SER A 397 -11.98 13.78 -3.99
CA SER A 397 -11.99 12.91 -2.81
C SER A 397 -11.33 11.59 -3.14
N GLY A 398 -10.43 11.12 -2.27
CA GLY A 398 -10.04 9.72 -2.23
C GLY A 398 -11.10 8.87 -1.54
N ILE A 399 -11.04 7.57 -1.75
CA ILE A 399 -12.00 6.59 -1.21
C ILE A 399 -11.27 5.36 -0.66
N CYS A 400 -11.92 4.68 0.29
CA CYS A 400 -11.57 3.32 0.65
C CYS A 400 -12.45 2.36 -0.16
N TRP A 401 -11.84 1.63 -1.10
CA TRP A 401 -12.55 0.64 -1.91
C TRP A 401 -12.90 -0.60 -1.08
N GLU A 402 -11.93 -1.10 -0.31
CA GLU A 402 -12.18 -2.15 0.67
C GLU A 402 -11.20 -2.04 1.84
N PRO A 403 -11.66 -2.28 3.09
CA PRO A 403 -10.82 -2.09 4.28
C PRO A 403 -9.80 -3.23 4.48
N PHE A 404 -10.07 -4.40 3.90
CA PHE A 404 -9.24 -5.60 3.92
C PHE A 404 -9.82 -6.62 2.93
N GLU A 405 -9.04 -7.64 2.60
CA GLU A 405 -9.50 -8.74 1.76
C GLU A 405 -10.52 -9.64 2.48
N ARG A 406 -11.53 -10.08 1.73
CA ARG A 406 -12.68 -10.84 2.24
C ARG A 406 -12.28 -12.08 3.07
N PHE A 407 -11.27 -12.81 2.62
CA PHE A 407 -10.82 -14.07 3.23
C PHE A 407 -9.68 -13.91 4.25
N ASN A 408 -9.11 -12.71 4.36
CA ASN A 408 -8.04 -12.41 5.31
C ASN A 408 -8.24 -11.04 5.99
N ARG A 409 -9.28 -10.93 6.82
CA ARG A 409 -9.62 -9.64 7.47
C ARG A 409 -8.59 -9.17 8.49
N ALA A 410 -7.86 -10.10 9.10
CA ALA A 410 -6.98 -9.81 10.22
C ALA A 410 -5.65 -9.20 9.78
N THR A 411 -5.04 -9.69 8.71
CA THR A 411 -3.67 -9.31 8.32
C THR A 411 -3.53 -8.79 6.90
N SER A 412 -4.57 -8.90 6.05
CA SER A 412 -4.48 -8.37 4.69
C SER A 412 -4.56 -6.84 4.64
N ARG A 413 -4.01 -6.29 3.56
CA ARG A 413 -4.08 -4.87 3.22
C ARG A 413 -5.45 -4.51 2.67
N GLY A 414 -5.96 -3.34 3.06
CA GLY A 414 -7.09 -2.72 2.35
C GLY A 414 -6.66 -2.14 1.00
N ARG A 415 -7.60 -1.58 0.24
CA ARG A 415 -7.36 -0.88 -1.02
C ARG A 415 -7.95 0.52 -0.97
N LEU A 416 -7.12 1.54 -1.18
CA LEU A 416 -7.52 2.94 -1.31
C LEU A 416 -7.33 3.40 -2.74
N ALA A 417 -8.20 4.31 -3.19
CA ALA A 417 -8.05 4.99 -4.47
C ALA A 417 -7.91 6.50 -4.23
N ILE A 418 -6.88 7.10 -4.83
CA ILE A 418 -6.58 8.53 -4.68
C ILE A 418 -6.56 9.18 -6.07
N PRO A 419 -7.36 10.23 -6.31
CA PRO A 419 -7.35 10.94 -7.58
C PRO A 419 -6.07 11.75 -7.77
N MET A 420 -5.45 11.67 -8.95
CA MET A 420 -4.19 12.37 -9.23
C MET A 420 -4.34 13.87 -9.45
N TYR A 421 -5.47 14.30 -10.01
CA TYR A 421 -5.67 15.65 -10.51
C TYR A 421 -6.78 16.41 -9.78
N GLY A 422 -6.97 16.10 -8.49
CA GLY A 422 -7.87 16.85 -7.62
C GLY A 422 -7.41 18.28 -7.38
N LYS A 423 -8.32 19.12 -6.87
CA LYS A 423 -7.98 20.51 -6.51
C LYS A 423 -6.92 20.59 -5.42
N ASP A 424 -7.12 19.82 -4.35
CA ASP A 424 -6.23 19.77 -3.19
C ASP A 424 -5.95 18.30 -2.83
N LEU A 425 -4.68 17.91 -2.85
CA LEU A 425 -4.28 16.52 -2.58
C LEU A 425 -4.53 16.12 -1.12
N LYS A 426 -4.17 16.98 -0.16
CA LYS A 426 -4.23 16.65 1.27
C LYS A 426 -5.65 16.26 1.74
N PRO A 427 -6.71 17.02 1.45
CA PRO A 427 -8.08 16.60 1.74
C PRO A 427 -8.46 15.28 1.06
N ALA A 428 -8.03 15.04 -0.19
CA ALA A 428 -8.33 13.80 -0.89
C ALA A 428 -7.70 12.57 -0.23
N VAL A 429 -6.44 12.66 0.21
CA VAL A 429 -5.77 11.58 0.97
C VAL A 429 -6.46 11.36 2.32
N ILE A 430 -6.74 12.44 3.06
CA ILE A 430 -7.42 12.35 4.36
C ILE A 430 -8.82 11.75 4.20
N ALA A 431 -9.53 12.06 3.11
CA ALA A 431 -10.84 11.48 2.84
C ALA A 431 -10.76 9.96 2.66
N ALA A 432 -9.78 9.45 1.91
CA ALA A 432 -9.58 8.00 1.76
C ALA A 432 -9.27 7.31 3.10
N LEU A 433 -8.45 7.94 3.95
CA LEU A 433 -8.11 7.42 5.28
C LEU A 433 -9.28 7.51 6.26
N GLY A 434 -10.10 8.57 6.20
CA GLY A 434 -11.33 8.68 6.97
C GLY A 434 -12.34 7.60 6.58
N ASP A 435 -12.47 7.33 5.28
CA ASP A 435 -13.32 6.25 4.76
C ASP A 435 -12.81 4.87 5.24
N LEU A 436 -11.49 4.65 5.20
CA LEU A 436 -10.85 3.44 5.75
C LEU A 436 -11.15 3.29 7.24
N ARG A 437 -10.95 4.36 8.02
CA ARG A 437 -11.18 4.39 9.47
C ARG A 437 -12.62 3.99 9.80
N TRP A 438 -13.58 4.58 9.08
CA TRP A 438 -14.99 4.27 9.23
C TRP A 438 -15.30 2.81 8.89
N GLN A 439 -14.85 2.33 7.74
CA GLN A 439 -15.13 0.98 7.27
C GLN A 439 -14.49 -0.08 8.18
N VAL A 440 -13.23 0.10 8.60
CA VAL A 440 -12.55 -0.81 9.53
C VAL A 440 -13.28 -0.84 10.88
N ALA A 441 -13.67 0.32 11.43
CA ALA A 441 -14.38 0.39 12.69
C ALA A 441 -15.77 -0.27 12.61
N LYS A 442 -16.50 -0.04 11.50
CA LYS A 442 -17.82 -0.63 11.24
C LYS A 442 -17.74 -2.15 11.13
N GLU A 443 -16.79 -2.66 10.35
CA GLU A 443 -16.57 -4.10 10.21
C GLU A 443 -16.14 -4.77 11.52
N LYS A 444 -15.29 -4.10 12.31
CA LYS A 444 -14.86 -4.60 13.64
C LYS A 444 -16.03 -4.68 14.63
N ALA A 445 -16.95 -3.72 14.59
CA ALA A 445 -18.13 -3.70 15.44
C ALA A 445 -19.23 -4.68 14.99
N ALA A 446 -19.17 -5.17 13.74
CA ALA A 446 -20.14 -6.09 13.16
C ALA A 446 -21.59 -5.58 13.37
N HIS A 447 -22.46 -6.36 14.02
CA HIS A 447 -23.86 -5.97 14.26
C HIS A 447 -24.03 -4.81 15.26
N TYR A 448 -23.02 -4.53 16.09
CA TYR A 448 -23.05 -3.45 17.09
C TYR A 448 -22.56 -2.09 16.57
N TRP A 449 -22.34 -1.94 15.26
CA TRP A 449 -21.74 -0.73 14.69
C TRP A 449 -22.54 0.56 14.90
N MET A 450 -23.83 0.47 15.28
CA MET A 450 -24.72 1.59 15.62
C MET A 450 -24.87 1.83 17.13
N GLU A 451 -24.34 0.95 17.98
CA GLU A 451 -24.57 0.96 19.42
C GLU A 451 -23.35 1.44 20.20
N GLU A 452 -22.16 0.95 19.83
CA GLU A 452 -20.93 1.20 20.56
C GLU A 452 -19.74 1.55 19.66
N GLY A 453 -18.66 2.03 20.29
CA GLY A 453 -17.42 2.36 19.61
C GLY A 453 -17.50 3.61 18.73
N LEU A 454 -16.46 3.84 17.92
CA LEU A 454 -16.35 5.04 17.09
C LEU A 454 -17.58 5.25 16.20
N THR A 455 -18.02 4.20 15.49
CA THR A 455 -19.15 4.30 14.56
C THR A 455 -20.49 4.40 15.29
N GLY A 456 -20.65 3.71 16.43
CA GLY A 456 -21.92 3.71 17.18
C GLY A 456 -22.21 5.08 17.80
N TRP A 457 -21.25 5.64 18.53
CA TRP A 457 -21.41 6.97 19.13
C TRP A 457 -21.60 8.05 18.06
N TYR A 458 -20.88 7.95 16.95
CA TYR A 458 -21.02 8.91 15.85
C TYR A 458 -22.39 8.78 15.16
N TYR A 459 -22.88 7.56 14.95
CA TYR A 459 -24.20 7.30 14.39
C TYR A 459 -25.32 7.84 15.28
N GLN A 460 -25.23 7.62 16.60
CA GLN A 460 -26.20 8.15 17.57
C GLN A 460 -26.25 9.67 17.52
N TRP A 461 -25.09 10.35 17.54
CA TRP A 461 -25.02 11.79 17.37
C TRP A 461 -25.66 12.25 16.04
N PHE A 462 -25.31 11.61 14.93
CA PHE A 462 -25.85 11.95 13.61
C PHE A 462 -27.39 11.85 13.57
N ALA A 463 -27.95 10.80 14.17
CA ALA A 463 -29.38 10.56 14.26
C ALA A 463 -30.09 11.56 15.18
N GLU A 464 -29.52 11.85 16.36
CA GLU A 464 -30.05 12.83 17.31
C GLU A 464 -30.10 14.25 16.71
N GLN A 465 -29.08 14.62 15.94
CA GLN A 465 -29.03 15.89 15.21
C GLN A 465 -29.94 15.93 13.97
N LYS A 466 -30.59 14.81 13.62
CA LYS A 466 -31.48 14.67 12.45
C LYS A 466 -30.83 15.14 11.15
N LEU A 467 -29.54 14.87 11.00
CA LEU A 467 -28.79 15.23 9.79
C LEU A 467 -29.29 14.44 8.58
N LYS A 468 -29.23 15.06 7.41
CA LYS A 468 -29.59 14.44 6.13
C LYS A 468 -28.33 13.99 5.41
N GLY A 469 -28.40 12.88 4.69
CA GLY A 469 -27.30 12.34 3.90
C GLY A 469 -26.75 11.05 4.47
N ASP A 470 -25.59 10.64 3.96
CA ASP A 470 -24.89 9.45 4.44
C ASP A 470 -24.06 9.78 5.68
N VAL A 471 -24.22 9.00 6.76
CA VAL A 471 -23.48 9.18 8.01
C VAL A 471 -21.97 9.04 7.80
N LYS A 472 -21.54 8.17 6.88
CA LYS A 472 -20.13 7.97 6.53
C LYS A 472 -19.56 9.22 5.86
N ASP A 473 -20.29 9.80 4.91
CA ASP A 473 -19.84 11.01 4.22
C ASP A 473 -19.66 12.16 5.21
N GLN A 474 -20.60 12.32 6.16
CA GLN A 474 -20.47 13.30 7.24
C GLN A 474 -19.27 13.00 8.14
N PHE A 475 -19.04 11.73 8.52
CA PHE A 475 -17.86 11.32 9.28
C PHE A 475 -16.56 11.70 8.58
N ILE A 476 -16.47 11.46 7.27
CA ILE A 476 -15.27 11.78 6.49
C ILE A 476 -15.02 13.29 6.47
N GLN A 477 -16.06 14.11 6.31
CA GLN A 477 -15.91 15.57 6.37
C GLN A 477 -15.43 16.05 7.74
N ASP A 478 -15.98 15.50 8.82
CA ASP A 478 -15.56 15.85 10.17
C ASP A 478 -14.14 15.33 10.46
N TYR A 479 -13.74 14.18 9.91
CA TYR A 479 -12.37 13.66 10.02
C TYR A 479 -11.35 14.55 9.29
N ILE A 480 -11.72 15.11 8.12
CA ILE A 480 -10.90 16.13 7.45
C ILE A 480 -10.72 17.34 8.34
N LEU A 481 -11.79 17.85 8.96
CA LEU A 481 -11.72 18.99 9.88
C LEU A 481 -10.92 18.66 11.16
N TRP A 482 -11.02 17.43 11.66
CA TRP A 482 -10.26 16.96 12.81
C TRP A 482 -8.76 17.11 12.56
N LEU A 483 -8.27 16.55 11.45
CA LEU A 483 -6.85 16.55 11.14
C LEU A 483 -6.33 17.90 10.63
N THR A 484 -7.14 18.69 9.93
CA THR A 484 -6.69 19.94 9.30
C THR A 484 -6.96 21.20 10.13
N ARG A 485 -7.88 21.16 11.10
CA ARG A 485 -8.31 22.33 11.87
C ARG A 485 -8.19 22.11 13.37
N GLU A 486 -8.77 21.02 13.88
CA GLU A 486 -8.78 20.76 15.33
C GLU A 486 -7.39 20.41 15.88
N SER A 487 -6.55 19.74 15.08
CA SER A 487 -5.13 19.51 15.40
C SER A 487 -4.32 20.80 15.61
N GLU A 488 -4.74 21.90 14.97
CA GLU A 488 -4.16 23.24 15.11
C GLU A 488 -4.85 24.06 16.21
N GLY A 489 -5.88 23.53 16.86
CA GLY A 489 -6.69 24.22 17.87
C GLY A 489 -7.77 25.13 17.30
N THR A 490 -8.04 25.07 15.99
CA THR A 490 -9.16 25.77 15.37
C THR A 490 -10.43 24.94 15.53
N GLN A 491 -11.31 25.37 16.43
CA GLN A 491 -12.57 24.67 16.73
C GLN A 491 -13.55 24.80 15.55
N LYS A 492 -13.79 23.69 14.85
CA LYS A 492 -14.74 23.57 13.72
C LYS A 492 -15.80 22.50 13.94
N LEU A 493 -15.50 21.49 14.75
CA LEU A 493 -16.42 20.40 15.06
C LEU A 493 -17.43 20.78 16.14
N SER A 494 -18.56 20.07 16.19
CA SER A 494 -19.47 20.12 17.33
C SER A 494 -18.77 19.62 18.60
N ARG A 495 -19.32 19.96 19.78
CA ARG A 495 -18.75 19.51 21.06
C ARG A 495 -18.77 17.99 21.14
N GLU A 496 -19.86 17.38 20.73
CA GLU A 496 -20.12 15.94 20.80
C GLU A 496 -19.18 15.16 19.87
N VAL A 497 -19.02 15.60 18.62
CA VAL A 497 -18.10 14.94 17.67
C VAL A 497 -16.65 15.06 18.15
N ARG A 498 -16.28 16.22 18.71
CA ARG A 498 -14.95 16.42 19.30
C ARG A 498 -14.70 15.46 20.47
N ASP A 499 -15.68 15.28 21.36
CA ASP A 499 -15.60 14.32 22.47
C ASP A 499 -15.43 12.87 21.97
N ILE A 500 -16.13 12.50 20.87
CA ILE A 500 -16.00 11.17 20.23
C ILE A 500 -14.59 11.00 19.65
N PHE A 501 -14.14 11.95 18.82
CA PHE A 501 -12.84 11.84 18.14
C PHE A 501 -11.67 11.90 19.12
N TRP A 502 -11.73 12.75 20.15
CA TRP A 502 -10.72 12.78 21.19
C TRP A 502 -10.52 11.42 21.87
N ARG A 503 -11.60 10.64 22.03
CA ARG A 503 -11.56 9.31 22.66
C ARG A 503 -11.09 8.22 21.70
N TYR A 504 -11.60 8.20 20.48
CA TYR A 504 -11.45 7.06 19.55
C TYR A 504 -10.44 7.29 18.44
N ILE A 505 -10.00 8.53 18.26
CA ILE A 505 -8.98 8.99 17.30
C ILE A 505 -8.06 9.99 18.04
N PRO A 506 -7.45 9.57 19.16
CA PRO A 506 -6.70 10.49 20.02
C PRO A 506 -5.47 11.03 19.28
N PHE A 507 -5.26 12.34 19.36
CA PHE A 507 -4.01 12.95 18.93
C PHE A 507 -2.82 12.47 19.77
N PRO A 508 -1.57 12.56 19.25
CA PRO A 508 -0.36 12.36 20.04
C PRO A 508 -0.32 13.23 21.29
N GLN A 509 0.39 12.76 22.31
CA GLN A 509 0.48 13.43 23.60
C GLN A 509 1.01 14.87 23.47
N ASP A 510 2.02 15.12 22.63
CA ASP A 510 2.58 16.44 22.44
C ASP A 510 1.58 17.42 21.78
N ILE A 511 0.71 16.93 20.89
CA ILE A 511 -0.38 17.70 20.31
C ILE A 511 -1.46 17.99 21.37
N LYS A 512 -1.86 16.99 22.16
CA LYS A 512 -2.79 17.18 23.28
C LYS A 512 -2.28 18.24 24.27
N ASP A 513 -0.99 18.23 24.57
CA ASP A 513 -0.33 19.21 25.44
C ASP A 513 -0.29 20.63 24.86
N LYS A 514 -0.20 20.77 23.53
CA LYS A 514 -0.36 22.07 22.86
C LYS A 514 -1.81 22.54 22.91
N LEU A 515 -2.76 21.65 22.62
CA LEU A 515 -4.19 21.96 22.53
C LEU A 515 -4.81 22.37 23.86
N LYS A 516 -4.39 21.77 24.98
CA LYS A 516 -4.91 22.12 26.32
C LYS A 516 -4.74 23.61 26.67
N ASN A 517 -3.78 24.28 26.05
CA ASN A 517 -3.48 25.71 26.25
C ASN A 517 -4.22 26.62 25.24
N ARG A 518 -4.87 26.07 24.21
CA ARG A 518 -5.53 26.83 23.12
C ARG A 518 -7.03 27.05 23.34
N GLY A 519 -7.59 26.59 24.46
CA GLY A 519 -8.97 26.90 24.82
C GLY A 519 -9.52 25.99 25.92
N PHE A 520 -10.58 26.46 26.60
CA PHE A 520 -11.21 25.74 27.71
C PHE A 520 -11.74 24.35 27.30
N VAL A 521 -12.28 24.22 26.08
CA VAL A 521 -12.84 22.97 25.55
C VAL A 521 -11.80 21.84 25.51
N TYR A 522 -10.59 22.13 25.00
CA TYR A 522 -9.52 21.13 24.96
C TYR A 522 -8.94 20.83 26.35
N GLN A 523 -8.93 21.81 27.25
CA GLN A 523 -8.52 21.60 28.64
C GLN A 523 -9.47 20.64 29.38
N GLU A 524 -10.78 20.74 29.15
CA GLU A 524 -11.76 19.79 29.69
C GLU A 524 -11.53 18.37 29.16
N LEU A 525 -11.34 18.23 27.84
CA LEU A 525 -11.05 16.95 27.20
C LEU A 525 -9.78 16.29 27.75
N TYR A 526 -8.72 17.08 27.90
CA TYR A 526 -7.46 16.63 28.47
C TYR A 526 -7.62 16.11 29.91
N LYS A 527 -8.37 16.84 30.76
CA LYS A 527 -8.67 16.39 32.13
C LYS A 527 -9.49 15.10 32.15
N LYS A 528 -10.50 14.98 31.29
CA LYS A 528 -11.30 13.74 31.14
C LYS A 528 -10.40 12.56 30.77
N ASP A 529 -9.43 12.78 29.87
CA ASP A 529 -8.47 11.76 29.45
C ASP A 529 -7.58 11.29 30.60
N GLN A 530 -7.04 12.22 31.39
CA GLN A 530 -6.24 11.89 32.59
C GLN A 530 -7.04 11.10 33.62
N ASN A 531 -8.30 11.47 33.87
CA ASN A 531 -9.16 10.75 34.80
C ASN A 531 -9.44 9.31 34.35
N ARG A 532 -9.58 9.08 33.04
CA ARG A 532 -9.73 7.73 32.48
C ARG A 532 -8.46 6.92 32.63
N ALA A 533 -7.30 7.50 32.29
CA ALA A 533 -6.02 6.82 32.45
C ALA A 533 -5.76 6.38 33.91
N MET A 534 -6.20 7.17 34.90
CA MET A 534 -6.13 6.79 36.31
C MET A 534 -7.14 5.70 36.71
N SER A 535 -8.26 5.59 36.01
CA SER A 535 -9.32 4.60 36.27
C SER A 535 -9.09 3.26 35.56
N ASP A 536 -8.47 3.27 34.37
CA ASP A 536 -8.14 2.06 33.60
C ASP A 536 -6.85 1.39 34.13
N GLY A 537 -6.09 2.09 34.98
CA GLY A 537 -4.89 1.58 35.66
C GLY A 537 -5.15 0.89 37.01
N TYR A 538 -6.40 0.46 37.28
CA TYR A 538 -6.81 -0.27 38.49
C TYR A 538 -7.28 -1.70 38.20
#